data_AF-A0AAD7AJ89-F1
#
_entry.id   AF-A0AAD7AJ89-F1
#
_cell.length_a   1.000
_cell.length_b   1.000
_cell.length_c   1.000
_cell.angle_alpha   90.00
_cell.angle_beta   90.00
_cell.angle_gamma   90.00
#
_symmetry.space_group_name_H-M   'P 1'
#
loop_
_entity.id
_entity.type
_entity.pdbx_description
1 polymer ?
#
loop_
_entity_poly.entity_id
_entity_poly.type
_entity_poly.pdbx_seq_one_letter_code
_entity_poly.pdbx_strand_id
1 'polypeptide(L)'
;SFFTALIIAAAAHSGSGATVQFSTSTGCGSFQDTYQGSCNFCADPPGNFASVLFSGIDSSNRVTIHNEDNCTPASQVGQGFGPACWNQGHTSIRSAWVACPGARGM
;
A
#
# COMPACT_ATOMS: atom_id res chain seq x y z
N SER A 1 -20.16 15.77 -5.38
CA SER A 1 -18.99 15.60 -6.27
C SER A 1 -17.96 14.73 -5.59
N PHE A 2 -17.62 13.59 -6.18
CA PHE A 2 -16.45 12.82 -5.79
C PHE A 2 -15.25 13.39 -6.56
N PHE A 3 -14.25 13.89 -5.84
CA PHE A 3 -12.98 14.30 -6.43
C PHE A 3 -12.05 13.08 -6.39
N THR A 4 -11.79 12.47 -7.55
CA THR A 4 -10.73 11.45 -7.68
C THR A 4 -9.40 12.18 -7.75
N ALA A 5 -8.61 12.13 -6.68
CA ALA A 5 -7.26 12.67 -6.67
C ALA A 5 -6.28 11.58 -7.12
N LEU A 6 -5.66 11.75 -8.30
CA LEU A 6 -4.54 10.92 -8.72
C LEU A 6 -3.24 11.60 -8.27
N ILE A 7 -2.63 11.13 -7.18
CA ILE A 7 -1.33 11.62 -6.72
C ILE A 7 -0.23 10.72 -7.28
N ILE A 8 0.53 11.24 -8.25
CA ILE A 8 1.69 10.56 -8.83
C ILE A 8 2.93 10.95 -8.01
N ALA A 9 3.35 10.09 -7.08
CA ALA A 9 4.65 10.22 -6.43
C ALA A 9 5.74 9.67 -7.38
N ALA A 10 6.47 10.57 -8.06
CA ALA A 10 7.50 10.20 -9.01
C ALA A 10 8.78 9.71 -8.31
N ALA A 11 8.88 8.41 -8.03
CA ALA A 11 10.15 7.73 -7.73
C ALA A 11 10.59 6.91 -8.96
N ALA A 12 11.40 7.54 -9.83
CA ALA A 12 11.87 6.94 -11.07
C ALA A 12 12.98 5.90 -10.83
N HIS A 13 12.66 4.60 -10.87
CA HIS A 13 13.62 3.51 -11.05
C HIS A 13 12.95 2.36 -11.85
N SER A 14 13.65 1.84 -12.86
CA SER A 14 13.11 0.87 -13.82
C SER A 14 12.76 -0.47 -13.18
N GLY A 15 11.49 -0.70 -12.88
CA GLY A 15 10.94 -1.99 -12.46
C GLY A 15 9.44 -2.01 -12.72
N SER A 16 8.88 -3.19 -12.98
CA SER A 16 7.44 -3.43 -13.07
C SER A 16 6.73 -2.73 -11.90
N GLY A 17 5.91 -1.73 -12.20
CA GLY A 17 5.43 -0.78 -11.20
C GLY A 17 4.46 -1.41 -10.21
N ALA A 18 4.80 -1.35 -8.92
CA ALA A 18 3.92 -1.70 -7.84
C ALA A 18 2.74 -0.72 -7.79
N THR A 19 1.54 -1.25 -7.57
CA THR A 19 0.30 -0.47 -7.42
C THR A 19 -0.30 -0.76 -6.05
N VAL A 20 -0.62 0.31 -5.31
CA VAL A 20 -1.26 0.26 -4.00
C VAL A 20 -2.54 1.08 -4.07
N GLN A 21 -3.68 0.47 -3.78
CA GLN A 21 -4.98 1.13 -3.85
C GLN A 21 -5.72 1.02 -2.53
N PHE A 22 -6.28 2.12 -2.05
CA PHE A 22 -6.93 2.18 -0.75
C PHE A 22 -8.45 2.23 -0.87
N SER A 23 -9.13 1.54 0.04
CA SER A 23 -10.58 1.51 0.14
C SER A 23 -11.05 1.92 1.53
N THR A 24 -12.03 2.82 1.62
CA THR A 24 -12.76 3.11 2.87
C THR A 24 -13.80 2.03 3.20
N SER A 25 -14.09 1.13 2.25
CA SER A 25 -14.96 -0.03 2.45
C SER A 25 -14.13 -1.29 2.70
N THR A 26 -14.72 -2.23 3.44
CA THR A 26 -14.12 -3.56 3.59
C THR A 26 -14.20 -4.32 2.27
N GLY A 27 -13.10 -4.95 1.87
CA GLY A 27 -12.92 -5.56 0.56
C GLY A 27 -12.43 -4.59 -0.52
N CYS A 28 -11.79 -5.13 -1.55
CA CYS A 28 -11.13 -4.38 -2.62
C CYS A 28 -12.00 -4.26 -3.89
N GLY A 29 -13.27 -3.85 -3.73
CA GLY A 29 -14.22 -3.67 -4.83
C GLY A 29 -14.31 -2.24 -5.38
N SER A 30 -13.85 -1.24 -4.60
CA SER A 30 -13.87 0.18 -4.96
C SER A 30 -12.74 0.90 -4.26
N PHE A 31 -12.09 1.87 -4.91
CA PHE A 31 -10.91 2.55 -4.38
C PHE A 31 -11.08 4.07 -4.40
N GLN A 32 -10.54 4.74 -3.39
CA GLN A 32 -10.52 6.21 -3.28
C GLN A 32 -9.18 6.77 -3.73
N ASP A 33 -8.09 6.07 -3.39
CA ASP A 33 -6.74 6.50 -3.67
C ASP A 33 -5.94 5.39 -4.34
N THR A 34 -5.06 5.76 -5.27
CA THR A 34 -4.21 4.84 -6.01
C THR A 34 -2.82 5.44 -6.13
N TYR A 35 -1.83 4.67 -5.71
CA TYR A 35 -0.41 4.99 -5.80
C TYR A 35 0.27 3.97 -6.69
N GLN A 36 1.14 4.45 -7.58
CA GLN A 36 1.91 3.62 -8.47
C GLN A 36 3.37 4.07 -8.44
N GLY A 37 4.29 3.12 -8.41
CA GLY A 37 5.71 3.44 -8.40
C GLY A 37 6.61 2.22 -8.42
N SER A 38 7.91 2.50 -8.39
CA SER A 38 8.94 1.49 -8.16
C SER A 38 8.77 0.88 -6.77
N CYS A 39 9.18 -0.36 -6.58
CA CYS A 39 9.24 -0.96 -5.25
C CYS A 39 10.19 -0.19 -4.29
N ASN A 40 10.12 -0.46 -2.99
CA ASN A 40 10.69 0.32 -1.89
C ASN A 40 10.08 1.71 -1.73
N PHE A 41 8.75 1.78 -1.67
CA PHE A 41 8.04 3.04 -1.44
C PHE A 41 6.91 2.88 -0.41
N CYS A 42 6.59 3.99 0.25
CA CYS A 42 5.43 4.15 1.13
C CYS A 42 4.32 4.85 0.36
N ALA A 43 3.14 4.23 0.29
CA ALA A 43 1.91 4.88 -0.12
C ALA A 43 1.19 5.40 1.13
N ASP A 44 1.01 6.71 1.22
CA ASP A 44 0.54 7.39 2.43
C ASP A 44 -0.53 8.45 2.12
N PRO A 45 -1.75 8.03 1.74
CA PRO A 45 -2.87 8.94 1.54
C PRO A 45 -3.40 9.53 2.85
N PRO A 46 -3.87 10.79 2.84
CA PRO A 46 -4.56 11.36 3.99
C PRO A 46 -5.89 10.63 4.20
N GLY A 47 -6.06 9.98 5.35
CA GLY A 47 -7.34 9.37 5.71
C GLY A 47 -7.20 8.11 6.56
N ASN A 48 -8.33 7.39 6.66
CA ASN A 48 -8.43 6.10 7.32
C ASN A 48 -9.13 5.13 6.37
N PHE A 49 -8.52 3.97 6.14
CA PHE A 49 -8.95 3.01 5.14
C PHE A 49 -9.25 1.66 5.78
N ALA A 50 -10.30 1.02 5.28
CA ALA A 50 -10.73 -0.28 5.70
C ALA A 50 -10.06 -1.42 4.92
N SER A 51 -9.55 -1.14 3.72
CA SER A 51 -8.82 -2.12 2.91
C SER A 51 -7.72 -1.49 2.07
N VAL A 52 -6.74 -2.30 1.68
CA VAL A 52 -5.71 -1.94 0.70
C VAL A 52 -5.45 -3.11 -0.26
N LEU A 53 -5.33 -2.81 -1.55
CA LEU A 53 -4.95 -3.77 -2.60
C LEU A 53 -3.52 -3.51 -3.04
N PHE A 54 -2.67 -4.54 -2.93
CA PHE A 54 -1.37 -4.58 -3.57
C PHE A 54 -1.47 -5.33 -4.89
N SER A 55 -0.99 -4.73 -5.98
CA SER A 55 -0.93 -5.33 -7.32
C SER A 55 0.28 -4.83 -8.10
N GLY A 56 0.50 -5.33 -9.31
CA GLY A 56 1.67 -4.96 -10.12
C GLY A 56 3.02 -5.43 -9.54
N ILE A 57 2.99 -6.34 -8.57
CA ILE A 57 4.15 -6.93 -7.88
C ILE A 57 4.17 -8.46 -8.05
N ASP A 58 5.33 -9.07 -7.79
CA ASP A 58 5.47 -10.53 -7.76
C ASP A 58 5.25 -11.11 -6.35
N SER A 59 5.13 -12.44 -6.25
CA SER A 59 4.89 -13.14 -4.98
C SER A 59 6.03 -13.06 -3.96
N SER A 60 7.19 -12.54 -4.35
CA SER A 60 8.37 -12.40 -3.49
C SER A 60 8.54 -10.99 -2.92
N ASN A 61 7.80 -10.00 -3.42
CA ASN A 61 7.73 -8.66 -2.83
C ASN A 61 7.11 -8.73 -1.43
N ARG A 62 7.83 -8.24 -0.42
CA ARG A 62 7.26 -8.03 0.93
C ARG A 62 6.36 -6.80 0.89
N VAL A 63 5.17 -6.90 1.49
CA VAL A 63 4.25 -5.78 1.68
C VAL A 63 3.91 -5.63 3.16
N THR A 64 3.72 -4.40 3.61
CA THR A 64 3.31 -4.12 4.99
C THR A 64 2.20 -3.07 5.02
N ILE A 65 1.34 -3.15 6.02
CA ILE A 65 0.28 -2.18 6.28
C ILE A 65 0.48 -1.54 7.65
N HIS A 66 0.11 -0.27 7.74
CA HIS A 66 0.41 0.57 8.90
C HIS A 66 -0.84 1.31 9.37
N ASN A 67 -0.95 1.52 10.68
CA ASN A 67 -2.04 2.28 11.31
C ASN A 67 -1.71 3.75 11.58
N GLU A 68 -0.54 4.22 11.13
CA GLU A 68 -0.09 5.61 11.15
C GLU A 68 0.57 5.96 9.82
N ASP A 69 0.86 7.25 9.63
CA ASP A 69 1.46 7.80 8.43
C ASP A 69 2.95 7.39 8.30
N ASN A 70 3.53 7.61 7.12
CA ASN A 70 4.96 7.42 6.79
C ASN A 70 5.53 5.99 6.87
N CYS A 71 4.70 4.96 7.02
CA CYS A 71 5.13 3.55 7.02
C CYS A 71 6.28 3.24 8.01
N THR A 72 6.25 3.83 9.20
CA THR A 72 7.30 3.61 10.19
C THR A 72 7.26 2.17 10.74
N PRO A 73 8.39 1.62 11.23
CA PRO A 73 8.38 0.30 11.85
C PRO A 73 7.44 0.18 13.05
N ALA A 74 7.28 1.26 13.82
CA ALA A 74 6.42 1.29 15.00
C ALA A 74 4.92 1.24 14.65
N SER A 75 4.54 1.72 13.47
CA SER A 75 3.14 1.72 13.01
C SER A 75 2.74 0.46 12.23
N GLN A 76 3.66 -0.49 12.04
CA GLN A 76 3.37 -1.71 11.29
C GLN A 76 2.37 -2.59 12.05
N VAL A 77 1.22 -2.85 11.43
CA VAL A 77 0.15 -3.70 12.00
C VAL A 77 -0.10 -4.97 11.20
N GLY A 78 0.53 -5.11 10.03
CA GLY A 78 0.44 -6.33 9.22
C GLY A 78 1.57 -6.42 8.20
N GLN A 79 1.93 -7.66 7.84
CA GLN A 79 2.95 -7.94 6.83
C GLN A 79 2.63 -9.23 6.08
N GLY A 80 3.01 -9.28 4.80
CA GLY A 80 2.94 -10.49 3.99
C GLY A 80 3.73 -10.35 2.70
N PHE A 81 3.37 -11.16 1.71
CA PHE A 81 4.08 -11.21 0.44
C PHE A 81 3.12 -11.26 -0.74
N GLY A 82 3.51 -10.60 -1.82
CA GLY A 82 2.82 -10.64 -3.10
C GLY A 82 1.52 -9.86 -3.19
N PRO A 83 0.86 -9.96 -4.36
CA PRO A 83 -0.42 -9.31 -4.60
C PRO A 83 -1.50 -9.85 -3.67
N ALA A 84 -2.21 -8.95 -2.98
CA ALA A 84 -3.30 -9.33 -2.09
C ALA A 84 -4.16 -8.13 -1.72
N CYS A 85 -5.43 -8.42 -1.41
CA CYS A 85 -6.33 -7.50 -0.74
C CYS A 85 -6.27 -7.72 0.77
N TRP A 86 -5.97 -6.67 1.52
CA TRP A 86 -5.85 -6.70 2.97
C TRP A 86 -6.95 -5.85 3.57
N ASN A 87 -7.65 -6.39 4.56
CA ASN A 87 -8.62 -5.64 5.34
C ASN A 87 -7.96 -5.14 6.64
N GLN A 88 -8.43 -4.01 7.15
CA GLN A 88 -8.05 -3.51 8.45
C GLN A 88 -8.40 -4.53 9.55
N GLY A 89 -7.60 -4.55 10.61
CA GLY A 89 -7.91 -5.27 11.85
C GLY A 89 -8.71 -4.40 12.82
N HIS A 90 -8.23 -4.30 14.06
CA HIS A 90 -8.82 -3.44 15.08
C HIS A 90 -8.59 -1.93 14.87
N THR A 91 -7.63 -1.57 14.02
CA THR A 91 -7.27 -0.19 13.69
C THR A 91 -7.30 0.01 12.19
N SER A 92 -7.66 1.22 11.76
CA SER A 92 -7.66 1.57 10.33
C SER A 92 -6.26 1.56 9.72
N ILE A 93 -6.23 1.26 8.42
CA ILE A 93 -5.02 1.38 7.61
C ILE A 93 -4.85 2.85 7.24
N ARG A 94 -3.64 3.38 7.39
CA ARG A 94 -3.29 4.77 7.05
C ARG A 94 -2.21 4.84 5.98
N SER A 95 -1.23 3.93 6.03
CA SER A 95 -0.23 3.81 4.97
C SER A 95 0.12 2.35 4.66
N ALA A 96 0.75 2.12 3.52
CA ALA A 96 1.16 0.81 3.06
C ALA A 96 2.51 0.87 2.34
N TRP A 97 3.38 -0.10 2.62
CA TRP A 97 4.71 -0.18 2.01
C TRP A 97 4.83 -1.39 1.09
N VAL A 98 5.56 -1.21 0.00
CA VAL A 98 5.96 -2.29 -0.91
C VAL A 98 7.47 -2.33 -0.97
N ALA A 99 8.08 -3.46 -0.61
CA ALA A 99 9.51 -3.69 -0.76
C ALA A 99 9.85 -4.31 -2.13
N CYS A 100 11.09 -4.12 -2.59
CA CYS A 100 11.59 -4.83 -3.77
C CYS A 100 11.75 -6.34 -3.52
N PRO A 101 11.74 -7.17 -4.60
CA PRO A 101 11.96 -8.61 -4.50
C PRO A 101 13.24 -8.93 -3.72
N GLY A 102 13.20 -9.94 -2.86
CA GLY A 102 14.38 -10.40 -2.12
C GLY A 102 14.80 -9.53 -0.91
N ALA A 103 14.10 -8.43 -0.61
CA ALA A 103 14.26 -7.72 0.65
C ALA A 103 13.65 -8.54 1.80
N ARG A 104 14.38 -9.56 2.28
CA ARG A 104 14.05 -10.35 3.47
C ARG A 104 14.77 -9.76 4.67
N GLY A 105 14.04 -9.02 5.50
CA GLY A 105 14.51 -8.60 6.82
C GLY A 105 15.46 -7.40 6.81
N MET A 106 15.05 -6.34 7.50
CA MET A 106 15.93 -5.62 8.39
C MET A 106 15.52 -6.04 9.81
#